data_AF-A0A3M0YB77-F1
#
_entry.id   AF-A0A3M0YB77-F1
#
_cell.length_a   1.000
_cell.length_b   1.000
_cell.length_c   1.000
_cell.angle_alpha   90.00
_cell.angle_beta   90.00
_cell.angle_gamma   90.00
#
_symmetry.space_group_name_H-M   'P 1'
#
loop_
_entity.id
_entity.type
_entity.pdbx_description
1 polymer ?
#
loop_
_entity_poly.entity_id
_entity_poly.type
_entity_poly.pdbx_seq_one_letter_code
_entity_poly.pdbx_strand_id
1 'polypeptide(L)'
;MRRLYFLVPDVETAKKIVDELLLARVEERHIHLIAKEGTPMEDLPEATFLQKTDFIPALERGLAIGGATGLLAGLVAVTFPPAGLVLG
;
A
#
# COMPACT_ATOMS: atom_id res chain seq x y z
N MET A 1 9.89 15.29 1.14
CA MET A 1 10.64 14.06 1.51
C MET A 1 11.54 13.69 0.35
N ARG A 2 12.81 13.34 0.59
CA ARG A 2 13.77 12.97 -0.46
C ARG A 2 14.13 11.50 -0.28
N ARG A 3 13.88 10.68 -1.30
CA ARG A 3 14.22 9.24 -1.33
C ARG A 3 15.29 9.03 -2.40
N LEU A 4 16.26 8.17 -2.11
CA LEU A 4 17.30 7.76 -3.06
C LEU A 4 16.95 6.35 -3.55
N TYR A 5 17.08 6.13 -4.86
CA TYR A 5 16.79 4.86 -5.50
C TYR A 5 18.07 4.34 -6.16
N PHE A 6 18.38 3.07 -5.92
CA PHE A 6 19.54 2.40 -6.47
C PHE A 6 19.09 1.10 -7.13
N LEU A 7 19.68 0.78 -8.27
CA LEU A 7 19.53 -0.52 -8.92
C LEU A 7 20.76 -1.35 -8.62
N VAL A 8 20.52 -2.58 -8.18
CA VAL A 8 21.55 -3.55 -7.82
C VAL A 8 21.37 -4.80 -8.68
N PRO A 9 22.47 -5.47 -9.06
CA PRO A 9 22.43 -6.56 -10.05
C PRO A 9 21.73 -7.82 -9.52
N ASP A 10 21.81 -8.08 -8.22
CA ASP A 10 21.35 -9.32 -7.61
C ASP A 10 21.08 -9.16 -6.09
N VAL A 11 20.48 -10.20 -5.51
CA VAL A 11 20.10 -10.25 -4.09
C VAL A 11 21.32 -10.29 -3.17
N GLU A 12 22.42 -10.95 -3.56
CA GLU A 12 23.63 -11.02 -2.71
C GLU A 12 24.28 -9.64 -2.56
N THR A 13 24.33 -8.87 -3.65
CA THR A 13 24.80 -7.49 -3.65
C THR A 13 23.88 -6.62 -2.79
N ALA A 14 22.56 -6.85 -2.87
CA ALA A 14 21.59 -6.13 -2.04
C ALA A 14 21.79 -6.42 -0.53
N LYS A 15 22.05 -7.67 -0.15
CA LYS A 15 22.39 -8.05 1.25
C LYS A 15 23.61 -7.31 1.76
N LYS A 16 24.71 -7.30 1.00
CA LYS A 16 25.94 -6.59 1.37
C LYS A 16 25.68 -5.09 1.58
N ILE A 17 24.91 -4.46 0.70
CA ILE A 17 24.56 -3.04 0.82
C ILE A 17 23.73 -2.78 2.09
N VAL A 18 22.76 -3.65 2.39
CA VAL A 18 21.96 -3.52 3.63
C VAL A 18 22.85 -3.63 4.86
N ASP A 19 23.75 -4.61 4.91
CA ASP A 19 24.70 -4.78 6.01
C ASP A 19 25.59 -3.54 6.19
N GLU A 20 26.12 -3.00 5.09
CA GLU A 20 26.93 -1.77 5.10
C GLU A 20 26.14 -0.56 5.59
N LEU A 21 24.87 -0.42 5.18
CA LEU A 21 23.99 0.66 5.63
C LEU A 21 23.67 0.55 7.13
N LEU A 22 23.41 -0.66 7.63
CA LEU A 22 23.18 -0.90 9.05
C LEU A 22 24.44 -0.60 9.89
N LEU A 23 25.62 -1.00 9.41
CA LEU A 23 26.91 -0.64 10.01
C LEU A 23 27.14 0.88 10.01
N ALA A 24 26.69 1.57 8.96
CA ALA A 24 26.69 3.03 8.85
C ALA A 24 25.58 3.72 9.69
N ARG A 25 24.86 2.97 10.54
CA ARG A 25 23.78 3.47 11.42
C ARG A 25 22.55 3.99 10.67
N VAL A 26 22.33 3.57 9.42
CA VAL A 26 21.05 3.78 8.75
C VAL A 26 20.07 2.74 9.28
N GLU A 27 19.05 3.18 9.99
CA GLU A 27 18.08 2.28 10.59
C GLU A 27 17.27 1.53 9.52
N GLU A 28 16.97 0.26 9.78
CA GLU A 28 16.27 -0.63 8.85
C GLU A 28 14.95 -0.07 8.31
N ARG A 29 14.22 0.70 9.13
CA ARG A 29 12.98 1.40 8.72
C ARG A 29 13.16 2.43 7.59
N HIS A 30 14.41 2.75 7.22
CA HIS A 30 14.76 3.66 6.13
C HIS A 30 15.30 2.90 4.90
N ILE A 31 15.41 1.57 4.97
CA ILE A 31 15.93 0.70 3.92
C ILE A 31 14.77 -0.14 3.40
N HIS A 32 14.48 -0.05 2.10
CA HIS A 32 13.36 -0.76 1.49
C HIS A 32 13.80 -1.37 0.17
N LEU A 33 13.65 -2.70 0.05
CA LEU A 33 14.01 -3.43 -1.16
C LEU A 33 12.76 -3.87 -1.92
N ILE A 34 12.85 -3.78 -3.25
CA ILE A 34 11.84 -4.25 -4.19
C ILE A 34 12.52 -5.17 -5.19
N ALA A 35 12.00 -6.39 -5.32
CA ALA A 35 12.45 -7.38 -6.30
C ALA A 35 11.25 -7.92 -7.09
N LYS A 36 11.55 -8.69 -8.14
CA LYS A 36 10.52 -9.39 -8.92
C LYS A 36 9.77 -10.36 -8.01
N GLU A 37 8.48 -10.56 -8.28
CA GLU A 37 7.67 -11.55 -7.59
C GLU A 37 8.30 -12.95 -7.70
N GLY A 38 8.40 -13.65 -6.56
CA GLY A 38 9.06 -14.94 -6.45
C GLY A 38 10.59 -14.89 -6.27
N THR A 39 11.22 -13.70 -6.21
CA THR A 39 12.63 -13.60 -5.81
C THR A 39 12.78 -13.91 -4.32
N PRO A 40 13.63 -14.87 -3.92
CA PRO A 40 13.90 -15.16 -2.52
C PRO A 40 14.62 -13.97 -1.87
N MET A 41 13.95 -13.27 -0.96
CA MET A 41 14.52 -12.12 -0.24
C MET A 41 15.05 -12.50 1.15
N GLU A 42 14.79 -13.72 1.63
CA GLU A 42 15.22 -14.21 2.95
C GLU A 42 14.97 -13.18 4.07
N ASP A 43 16.01 -12.77 4.78
CA ASP A 43 15.94 -11.84 5.91
C ASP A 43 16.09 -10.36 5.50
N LEU A 44 16.07 -10.05 4.20
CA LEU A 44 16.18 -8.66 3.73
C LEU A 44 14.95 -7.85 4.12
N PRO A 45 15.11 -6.55 4.41
CA PRO A 45 13.99 -5.65 4.69
C PRO A 45 13.19 -5.41 3.41
N GLU A 46 12.27 -6.33 3.13
CA GLU A 46 11.37 -6.25 2.00
C GLU A 46 10.43 -5.07 2.20
N ALA A 47 10.28 -4.23 1.17
CA ALA A 47 9.31 -3.15 1.20
C ALA A 47 7.92 -3.75 1.52
N THR A 48 7.33 -3.32 2.62
CA THR A 48 6.00 -3.81 3.03
C THR A 48 4.99 -3.56 1.91
N PHE A 49 3.96 -4.40 1.76
CA PHE A 49 2.88 -4.20 0.77
C PHE A 49 2.31 -2.76 0.78
N LEU A 50 2.24 -2.12 1.95
CA LEU A 50 1.80 -0.73 2.11
C LEU A 50 2.73 0.32 1.47
N GLN A 51 3.99 -0.04 1.20
CA GLN A 51 4.96 0.79 0.47
C GLN A 51 5.05 0.43 -1.01
N LYS A 52 4.67 -0.81 -1.37
CA LYS A 52 4.65 -1.30 -2.75
C LYS A 52 3.41 -0.86 -3.52
N THR A 53 2.36 -0.40 -2.84
CA THR A 53 1.08 -0.11 -3.47
C THR A 53 0.51 1.21 -2.95
N ASP A 54 -0.18 1.96 -3.83
CA ASP A 54 -0.95 3.17 -3.47
C ASP A 54 -2.24 2.82 -2.70
N PHE A 55 -2.17 1.86 -1.77
CA PHE A 55 -3.33 1.31 -1.07
C PHE A 55 -4.06 2.35 -0.23
N ILE A 56 -3.32 3.19 0.50
CA ILE A 56 -3.92 4.26 1.32
C ILE A 56 -4.66 5.27 0.42
N PRO A 57 -4.03 5.87 -0.61
CA PRO A 57 -4.74 6.74 -1.55
C PRO A 57 -5.92 6.05 -2.26
N ALA A 58 -5.80 4.77 -2.60
CA ALA A 58 -6.87 4.01 -3.26
C ALA A 58 -8.07 3.80 -2.32
N LEU A 59 -7.82 3.47 -1.06
CA LEU A 59 -8.84 3.30 -0.04
C LEU A 59 -9.58 4.61 0.24
N GLU A 60 -8.86 5.73 0.37
CA GLU A 60 -9.46 7.06 0.56
C GLU A 60 -10.41 7.42 -0.59
N ARG A 61 -9.97 7.22 -1.84
CA ARG A 61 -10.81 7.46 -3.02
C ARG A 61 -12.02 6.53 -3.05
N GLY A 62 -11.83 5.25 -2.72
CA GLY A 62 -12.89 4.26 -2.63
C GLY A 62 -13.95 4.63 -1.59
N LEU A 63 -13.53 5.06 -0.40
CA LEU A 63 -14.44 5.53 0.65
C LEU A 63 -15.17 6.81 0.27
N ALA A 64 -14.48 7.77 -0.34
CA ALA A 64 -15.12 9.03 -0.76
C ALA A 64 -16.22 8.78 -1.79
N ILE A 65 -15.91 8.03 -2.85
CA ILE A 65 -16.85 7.75 -3.95
C ILE A 65 -17.95 6.78 -3.48
N GLY A 66 -17.57 5.68 -2.82
CA GLY A 66 -18.50 4.68 -2.32
C GLY A 66 -19.43 5.22 -1.24
N GLY A 67 -18.89 6.02 -0.31
CA GLY A 67 -19.66 6.67 0.76
C GLY A 67 -20.65 7.70 0.21
N ALA A 68 -20.23 8.58 -0.70
CA ALA A 68 -21.13 9.55 -1.32
C ALA A 68 -22.24 8.85 -2.11
N THR A 69 -21.89 7.83 -2.90
CA THR A 69 -22.86 7.06 -3.69
C THR A 69 -23.83 6.30 -2.79
N GLY A 70 -23.34 5.66 -1.73
CA GLY A 70 -24.15 4.93 -0.76
C GLY A 70 -25.12 5.84 0.00
N LEU A 71 -24.67 7.04 0.40
CA LEU A 71 -25.54 8.03 1.04
C LEU A 71 -26.64 8.53 0.11
N LEU A 72 -26.32 8.86 -1.14
CA LEU A 72 -27.32 9.29 -2.12
C LEU A 72 -28.31 8.17 -2.45
N ALA A 73 -27.82 6.96 -2.69
CA ALA A 73 -28.67 5.80 -2.95
C ALA A 73 -29.57 5.48 -1.74
N GLY A 74 -29.05 5.56 -0.52
CA GLY A 74 -29.82 5.40 0.70
C GLY A 74 -30.90 6.48 0.86
N LEU A 75 -30.57 7.74 0.57
CA LEU A 75 -31.54 8.84 0.60
C LEU A 75 -32.66 8.62 -0.43
N VAL A 76 -32.32 8.20 -1.65
CA VAL A 76 -33.29 7.85 -2.69
C VAL A 76 -34.18 6.69 -2.24
N ALA A 77 -33.60 5.64 -1.64
CA ALA A 77 -34.36 4.50 -1.16
C ALA A 77 -35.34 4.87 -0.02
N VAL A 78 -34.99 5.82 0.85
CA VAL A 78 -35.88 6.33 1.91
C VAL A 78 -36.96 7.26 1.36
N THR A 79 -36.60 8.15 0.43
CA THR A 79 -37.54 9.17 -0.11
C THR A 79 -38.49 8.62 -1.17
N PHE A 80 -38.04 7.64 -1.95
CA PHE A 80 -38.81 6.93 -2.96
C PHE A 80 -38.63 5.43 -2.76
N PRO A 81 -39.34 4.83 -1.79
CA PRO A 81 -39.27 3.40 -1.57
C PRO A 81 -39.68 2.68 -2.86
N PRO A 82 -38.79 1.88 -3.48
CA PRO A 82 -39.18 1.11 -4.65
C PRO A 82 -40.30 0.14 -4.25
N ALA A 83 -41.22 -0.16 -5.16
CA ALA A 83 -42.38 -1.01 -4.87
C ALA A 83 -41.92 -2.34 -4.24
N GLY A 84 -42.24 -2.54 -2.96
CA GLY A 84 -41.81 -3.71 -2.16
C GLY A 84 -40.82 -3.41 -1.03
N LEU A 85 -40.26 -2.20 -0.91
CA LEU A 85 -39.44 -1.81 0.24
C LEU A 85 -40.34 -1.35 1.41
N VAL A 86 -40.53 -2.22 2.41
CA VAL A 86 -41.19 -1.85 3.67
C VAL A 86 -40.14 -1.23 4.59
N LEU A 87 -40.12 0.10 4.67
CA LEU A 87 -39.30 0.84 5.61
C LEU A 87 -40.10 1.13 6.89
N GLY A 88 -40.24 0.13 7.77
CA GLY A 88 -40.80 0.29 9.12
C GLY A 88 -42.30 0.58 9.18
#